data_AF-A0A936TVF0-F1
#
_entry.id   AF-A0A936TVF0-F1
#
_cell.length_a   1.000
_cell.length_b   1.000
_cell.length_c   1.000
_cell.angle_alpha   90.00
_cell.angle_beta   90.00
_cell.angle_gamma   90.00
#
_symmetry.space_group_name_H-M   'P 1'
#
loop_
_entity.id
_entity.type
_entity.pdbx_description
1 polymer ?
#
loop_
_entity_poly.entity_id
_entity_poly.type
_entity_poly.pdbx_seq_one_letter_code
_entity_poly.pdbx_strand_id
1 'polypeptide(L)'
;MRMLLDSTPENDIAERLRLWRKTALELTQKEFAEATGVHLSAIRKYENRNSVPSSESLLAIASTGIDLHWLLTGEGDMRTGQEIGERGQYGRCRRSRSRTNGNRRASTRHPRPQALRRPG
;
A
#
# COMPACT_ATOMS: atom_id res chain seq x y z
N MET A 1 -3.03 15.07 30.86
CA MET A 1 -1.79 14.64 30.18
C MET A 1 -2.04 14.67 28.67
N ARG A 2 -1.84 15.83 28.04
CA ARG A 2 -1.97 16.05 26.60
C ARG A 2 -0.54 16.24 26.11
N MET A 3 0.04 15.21 25.51
CA MET A 3 1.40 15.27 24.99
C MET A 3 1.44 16.32 23.88
N LEU A 4 2.09 17.44 24.18
CA LEU A 4 2.50 18.46 23.23
C LEU A 4 3.62 17.85 22.39
N LEU A 5 3.26 17.28 21.24
CA LEU A 5 4.19 17.12 20.15
C LEU A 5 4.42 18.53 19.60
N ASP A 6 5.55 19.11 20.00
CA ASP A 6 6.30 20.19 19.35
C ASP A 6 5.59 20.85 18.15
N SER A 7 4.78 21.87 18.42
CA SER A 7 4.15 22.70 17.38
C SER A 7 5.05 23.89 17.10
N THR A 8 6.13 23.67 16.35
CA THR A 8 6.72 24.77 15.59
C THR A 8 5.72 25.15 14.48
N PRO A 9 5.29 26.42 14.38
CA PRO A 9 4.22 26.84 13.47
C PRO A 9 4.54 26.63 11.98
N GLU A 10 5.81 26.40 11.63
CA GLU A 10 6.28 26.13 10.27
C GLU A 10 6.03 24.68 9.80
N ASN A 11 5.62 23.75 10.68
CA ASN A 11 5.63 22.32 10.34
C ASN A 11 4.40 21.52 10.80
N ASP A 12 3.20 22.12 10.75
CA ASP A 12 1.95 21.38 11.03
C ASP A 12 1.32 20.79 9.75
N ILE A 13 0.75 19.59 9.89
CA ILE A 13 0.04 18.84 8.83
C ILE A 13 -1.07 19.71 8.23
N ALA A 14 -1.75 20.49 9.06
CA ALA A 14 -2.81 21.39 8.65
C ALA A 14 -2.35 22.47 7.64
N GLU A 15 -1.18 23.08 7.89
CA GLU A 15 -0.62 24.09 6.99
C GLU A 15 -0.11 23.46 5.71
N ARG A 16 0.57 22.32 5.80
CA ARG A 16 1.05 21.59 4.60
C ARG A 16 -0.11 21.16 3.71
N LEU A 17 -1.22 20.71 4.28
CA LEU A 17 -2.43 20.39 3.53
C LEU A 17 -3.01 21.62 2.84
N ARG A 18 -3.06 22.76 3.53
CA ARG A 18 -3.53 24.03 2.98
C ARG A 18 -2.62 24.55 1.88
N LEU A 19 -1.31 24.40 2.05
CA LEU A 19 -0.29 24.77 1.08
C LEU A 19 -0.50 23.94 -0.19
N TRP A 20 -0.53 22.61 -0.08
CA TRP A 20 -0.78 21.70 -1.19
C TRP A 20 -2.03 22.07 -1.99
N ARG A 21 -3.16 22.29 -1.30
CA ARG A 21 -4.42 22.66 -1.95
C ARG A 21 -4.28 23.95 -2.77
N LYS A 22 -3.56 24.94 -2.25
CA LYS A 22 -3.38 26.24 -2.92
C LYS A 22 -2.34 26.22 -4.03
N THR A 23 -1.22 25.53 -3.85
CA THR A 23 -0.09 25.58 -4.78
C THR A 23 -0.15 24.51 -5.86
N ALA A 24 -0.62 23.31 -5.54
CA ALA A 24 -0.59 22.18 -6.47
C ALA A 24 -1.89 22.01 -7.24
N LEU A 25 -3.03 22.35 -6.63
CA LEU A 25 -4.36 22.11 -7.18
C LEU A 25 -5.13 23.41 -7.50
N GLU A 26 -4.81 24.51 -6.82
CA GLU A 26 -5.53 25.80 -6.93
C GLU A 26 -7.05 25.67 -6.69
N LEU A 27 -7.46 24.70 -5.88
CA LEU A 27 -8.88 24.39 -5.63
C LEU A 27 -9.42 25.06 -4.37
N THR A 28 -10.70 25.38 -4.38
CA THR A 28 -11.43 25.72 -3.16
C THR A 28 -11.56 24.51 -2.23
N GLN A 29 -11.86 24.74 -0.95
CA GLN A 29 -12.08 23.62 0.01
C GLN A 29 -13.22 22.69 -0.44
N LYS A 30 -14.22 23.25 -1.13
CA LYS A 30 -15.38 22.52 -1.63
C LYS A 30 -14.98 21.61 -2.79
N GLU A 31 -14.28 22.16 -3.79
CA GLU A 31 -13.81 21.37 -4.93
C GLU A 31 -12.81 20.30 -4.50
N PHE A 32 -11.94 20.61 -3.53
CA PHE A 32 -11.03 19.62 -2.96
C PHE A 32 -11.76 18.48 -2.24
N ALA A 33 -12.83 18.80 -1.50
CA ALA A 33 -13.71 17.80 -0.88
C ALA A 33 -14.39 16.91 -1.94
N GLU A 34 -14.88 17.51 -3.02
CA GLU A 34 -15.50 16.78 -4.13
C GLU A 34 -14.49 15.89 -4.89
N ALA A 35 -13.27 16.38 -5.11
CA ALA A 35 -12.21 15.64 -5.80
C ALA A 35 -11.66 14.46 -4.97
N THR A 36 -11.58 14.61 -3.65
CA THR A 36 -11.08 13.56 -2.74
C THR A 36 -12.18 12.62 -2.24
N GLY A 37 -13.46 13.02 -2.34
CA GLY A 37 -14.58 12.32 -1.70
C GLY A 37 -14.61 12.50 -0.17
N VAL A 38 -13.73 13.32 0.40
CA VAL A 38 -13.73 13.64 1.83
C VAL A 38 -14.73 14.75 2.11
N HIS A 39 -15.54 14.59 3.15
CA HIS A 39 -16.55 15.59 3.49
C HIS A 39 -15.95 16.98 3.76
N LEU A 40 -16.57 18.05 3.27
CA LEU A 40 -16.09 19.43 3.42
C LEU A 40 -15.83 19.83 4.88
N SER A 41 -16.68 19.37 5.81
CA SER A 41 -16.49 19.64 7.24
C SER A 41 -15.25 18.97 7.81
N ALA A 42 -14.82 17.82 7.27
CA ALA A 42 -13.59 17.14 7.67
C ALA A 42 -12.37 17.91 7.15
N ILE A 43 -12.36 18.32 5.87
CA ILE A 43 -11.30 19.18 5.31
C ILE A 43 -11.11 20.46 6.13
N ARG A 44 -12.21 21.14 6.50
CA ARG A 44 -12.15 22.32 7.38
C ARG A 44 -11.55 22.02 8.75
N LYS A 45 -11.90 20.88 9.36
CA LYS A 45 -11.35 20.47 10.65
C LYS A 45 -9.85 20.17 10.57
N TYR A 46 -9.40 19.57 9.46
CA TYR A 46 -7.98 19.29 9.23
C TYR A 46 -7.19 20.59 9.04
N GLU A 47 -7.66 21.50 8.20
CA GLU A 47 -6.99 22.81 8.00
C GLU A 47 -7.00 23.69 9.25
N ASN A 48 -8.00 23.56 10.12
CA ASN A 48 -8.11 24.31 11.38
C ASN A 48 -7.44 23.62 12.58
N ARG A 49 -6.66 22.54 12.37
CA ARG A 49 -5.96 21.80 13.44
C ARG A 49 -6.90 21.20 14.50
N ASN A 50 -8.17 21.07 14.16
CA ASN A 50 -9.23 20.64 15.07
C ASN A 50 -9.37 19.10 15.08
N SER A 51 -8.82 18.43 14.07
CA SER A 51 -8.80 16.99 13.95
C SER A 51 -7.61 16.54 13.11
N VAL A 52 -7.11 15.33 13.38
CA VAL A 52 -6.06 14.68 12.58
C VAL A 52 -6.75 13.83 11.51
N PRO A 53 -6.28 13.84 10.24
CA PRO A 53 -6.84 12.99 9.20
C PRO A 53 -6.70 11.50 9.55
N SER A 54 -7.77 10.74 9.32
CA SER A 54 -7.72 9.28 9.46
C SER A 54 -6.93 8.65 8.32
N SER A 55 -6.56 7.38 8.46
CA SER A 55 -5.89 6.62 7.39
C SER A 55 -6.69 6.64 6.08
N GLU A 56 -8.02 6.52 6.14
CA GLU A 56 -8.90 6.60 4.97
C GLU A 56 -8.85 7.99 4.31
N SER A 57 -8.89 9.07 5.10
CA SER A 57 -8.77 10.42 4.56
C SER A 57 -7.39 10.70 3.99
N LEU A 58 -6.32 10.17 4.58
CA LEU A 58 -4.96 10.27 4.03
C LEU A 58 -4.86 9.58 2.68
N LEU A 59 -5.43 8.38 2.52
CA LEU A 59 -5.47 7.69 1.23
C LEU A 59 -6.27 8.47 0.18
N ALA A 60 -7.42 9.02 0.57
CA ALA A 60 -8.23 9.85 -0.31
C ALA A 60 -7.48 11.11 -0.78
N ILE A 61 -6.73 11.75 0.13
CA ILE A 61 -5.88 12.91 -0.18
C ILE A 61 -4.69 12.49 -1.06
N ALA A 62 -4.07 11.34 -0.81
CA ALA A 62 -2.98 10.80 -1.62
C ALA A 62 -3.37 10.58 -3.09
N SER A 63 -4.63 10.27 -3.38
CA SER A 63 -5.16 10.17 -4.74
C SER A 63 -5.04 11.47 -5.55
N THR A 64 -4.81 12.62 -4.89
CA THR A 64 -4.54 13.90 -5.56
C THR A 64 -3.11 14.04 -6.07
N GLY A 65 -2.23 13.06 -5.80
CA GLY A 65 -0.83 13.07 -6.21
C GLY A 65 0.14 13.72 -5.20
N ILE A 66 -0.34 14.00 -3.99
CA ILE A 66 0.50 14.46 -2.87
C ILE A 66 1.32 13.31 -2.30
N ASP A 67 2.57 13.60 -1.94
CA ASP A 67 3.38 12.67 -1.19
C ASP A 67 2.98 12.68 0.31
N LEU A 68 2.59 11.51 0.82
CA LEU A 68 2.17 11.37 2.22
C LEU A 68 3.33 11.53 3.20
N HIS A 69 4.55 11.19 2.81
CA HIS A 69 5.72 11.38 3.66
C HIS A 69 5.92 12.87 3.88
N TRP A 70 5.95 13.67 2.80
CA TRP A 70 6.02 15.12 2.90
C TRP A 70 4.85 15.72 3.70
N LEU A 71 3.61 15.24 3.52
CA LEU A 71 2.47 15.74 4.29
C LEU A 71 2.63 15.50 5.80
N LEU A 72 3.22 14.38 6.21
CA LEU A 72 3.34 13.99 7.62
C LEU A 72 4.60 14.54 8.29
N THR A 73 5.76 14.50 7.61
CA THR A 73 7.06 14.91 8.17
C THR A 73 7.45 16.32 7.77
N GLY A 74 6.92 16.85 6.67
CA GLY A 74 7.38 18.10 6.05
C GLY A 74 8.70 17.95 5.29
N GLU A 75 9.25 16.74 5.21
CA GLU A 75 10.53 16.44 4.56
C GLU A 75 10.30 15.82 3.17
N GLY A 76 11.17 16.16 2.22
CA GLY A 76 11.11 15.65 0.85
C GLY A 76 10.26 16.50 -0.09
N ASP A 77 9.80 15.88 -1.18
CA ASP A 77 9.05 16.54 -2.25
C ASP A 77 7.54 16.51 -2.02
N MET A 78 6.87 17.62 -2.35
CA MET A 78 5.41 17.75 -2.20
C MET A 78 4.62 16.80 -3.12
N ARG A 79 5.14 16.59 -4.33
CA ARG A 79 4.52 15.72 -5.33
C ARG A 79 5.19 14.37 -5.27
N THR A 80 4.41 13.30 -5.43
CA THR A 80 4.99 11.98 -5.69
C THR A 80 5.61 12.02 -7.10
N GLY A 81 6.86 12.48 -7.17
CA GLY A 81 7.70 12.37 -8.34
C GLY A 81 8.02 10.89 -8.50
N GLN A 82 7.56 10.28 -9.58
CA GLN A 82 7.70 8.85 -9.82
C GLN A 82 9.18 8.44 -9.90
N GLU A 83 9.74 8.05 -8.76
CA GLU A 83 10.76 7.02 -8.65
C GLU A 83 10.37 6.10 -7.50
N ILE A 84 9.46 5.18 -7.81
CA ILE A 84 9.36 3.88 -7.14
C ILE A 84 10.66 3.11 -7.38
N GLY A 85 11.75 3.60 -6.80
CA GLY A 85 13.01 2.88 -6.67
C GLY A 85 12.80 1.76 -5.67
N GLU A 86 12.50 0.58 -6.19
CA GLU A 86 12.89 -0.74 -5.67
C GLU A 86 13.16 -0.83 -4.16
N ARG A 87 12.21 -0.47 -3.29
CA ARG A 87 12.26 -0.89 -1.89
C ARG A 87 11.70 -2.29 -1.81
N GLY A 88 12.58 -3.23 -2.13
CA GLY A 88 12.34 -4.65 -1.97
C GLY A 88 11.99 -5.04 -0.54
N GLN A 89 11.57 -6.30 -0.44
CA GLN A 89 11.63 -7.15 0.76
C GLN A 89 10.43 -7.17 1.70
N TYR A 90 9.21 -6.82 1.28
CA TYR A 90 8.02 -7.36 1.96
C TYR A 90 7.81 -8.82 1.57
N GLY A 91 8.53 -9.70 2.27
CA GLY A 91 8.13 -11.05 2.64
C GLY A 91 7.36 -11.84 1.59
N ARG A 92 8.05 -12.26 0.53
CA ARG A 92 7.62 -13.44 -0.22
C ARG A 92 7.75 -14.63 0.73
N CYS A 93 6.69 -14.95 1.49
CA CYS A 93 6.54 -16.27 2.09
C CYS A 93 6.49 -17.27 0.93
N ARG A 94 7.68 -17.72 0.51
CA ARG A 94 7.87 -18.88 -0.35
C ARG A 94 7.15 -20.02 0.36
N ARG A 95 5.95 -20.35 -0.11
CA ARG A 95 5.36 -21.66 0.11
C ARG A 95 6.44 -22.68 -0.22
N SER A 96 6.96 -23.33 0.80
CA SER A 96 7.81 -24.52 0.71
C SER A 96 6.99 -25.62 0.03
N ARG A 97 6.98 -25.60 -1.32
CA ARG A 97 6.60 -26.78 -2.10
C ARG A 97 7.71 -27.79 -1.90
N SER A 98 7.49 -28.74 -1.01
CA SER A 98 8.28 -29.96 -0.87
C SER A 98 8.20 -30.76 -2.17
N ARG A 99 9.03 -30.41 -3.16
CA ARG A 99 9.44 -31.35 -4.21
C ARG A 99 10.59 -32.18 -3.64
N THR A 100 10.27 -33.17 -2.82
CA THR A 100 11.18 -34.30 -2.63
C THR A 100 10.92 -35.28 -3.77
N ASN A 101 11.83 -35.25 -4.74
CA ASN A 101 12.04 -36.33 -5.70
C ASN A 101 12.56 -37.55 -4.92
N GLY A 102 11.65 -38.43 -4.50
CA GLY A 102 11.94 -39.65 -3.76
C GLY A 102 11.73 -40.88 -4.61
N ASN A 103 12.72 -41.18 -5.43
CA ASN A 103 13.01 -42.47 -6.04
C ASN A 103 12.59 -43.66 -5.16
N ARG A 104 11.55 -44.43 -5.56
CA ARG A 104 11.31 -45.80 -5.08
C ARG A 104 11.45 -46.77 -6.25
N ARG A 105 12.67 -47.23 -6.48
CA ARG A 105 12.92 -48.54 -7.10
C ARG A 105 12.74 -49.60 -6.01
N ALA A 106 11.93 -50.63 -6.26
CA ALA A 106 12.39 -52.02 -6.37
C ALA A 106 11.22 -53.01 -6.39
N SER A 107 11.36 -53.98 -7.30
CA SER A 107 10.87 -55.37 -7.21
C SER A 107 9.36 -55.59 -7.20
N THR A 108 8.80 -56.30 -8.19
CA THR A 108 9.02 -57.74 -8.30
C THR A 108 8.85 -58.21 -9.74
N ARG A 109 9.85 -58.95 -10.25
CA ARG A 109 9.72 -59.75 -11.48
C ARG A 109 8.77 -60.91 -11.19
N HIS A 110 7.75 -61.09 -12.02
CA HIS A 110 7.07 -62.38 -12.14
C HIS A 110 7.08 -62.79 -13.61
N PRO A 111 7.71 -63.92 -13.98
CA PRO A 111 7.80 -64.36 -15.37
C PRO A 111 6.44 -64.84 -15.89
N ARG A 112 6.18 -64.53 -17.16
CA ARG A 112 5.02 -65.02 -17.92
C ARG A 112 5.11 -66.54 -18.08
N PRO A 113 4.08 -67.33 -17.72
CA PRO A 113 3.96 -68.67 -18.24
C PRO A 113 3.51 -68.63 -19.70
N GLN A 114 4.27 -69.30 -20.57
CA GLN A 114 4.00 -69.45 -21.99
C GLN A 114 2.86 -70.46 -22.24
N ALA A 115 1.99 -70.08 -23.18
CA ALA A 115 1.20 -70.89 -24.11
C ALA A 115 0.64 -72.26 -23.69
N LEU A 116 -0.68 -72.41 -23.82
CA LEU A 116 -1.27 -73.64 -24.35
C LEU A 116 -2.41 -73.31 -25.32
N ARG A 117 -2.22 -73.83 -26.53
CA ARG A 117 -3.14 -73.87 -27.66
C ARG A 117 -4.45 -74.59 -27.26
N ARG A 118 -5.58 -74.24 -27.88
CA ARG A 118 -6.23 -75.14 -28.86
C ARG A 118 -7.47 -74.53 -29.55
N PRO A 119 -7.78 -74.98 -30.78
CA PRO A 119 -8.83 -74.46 -31.64
C PRO A 119 -10.13 -75.26 -31.51
N GLY A 120 -11.21 -74.72 -32.07
CA GLY A 120 -12.51 -75.37 -32.24
C GLY A 120 -13.53 -74.33 -32.67
#